data_AF-A0A354DI78-F1
#
_entry.id   AF-A0A354DI78-F1
#
_cell.length_a   1.000
_cell.length_b   1.000
_cell.length_c   1.000
_cell.angle_alpha   90.00
_cell.angle_beta   90.00
_cell.angle_gamma   90.00
#
_symmetry.space_group_name_H-M   'P 1'
#
loop_
_entity.id
_entity.type
_entity.pdbx_description
1 polymer ?
#
loop_
_entity_poly.entity_id
_entity_poly.type
_entity_poly.pdbx_seq_one_letter_code
_entity_poly.pdbx_strand_id
1 'polypeptide(L)'
;MKIKIYDQNFNHDSEVSDRKMITSSAALGILRHQLAQNIGTERIKGFLILFGWEMGVNDAKEALKKEISLETLIKEGPTIHMMNGHIRGFTHEFNAEFDDENNIITFLGKGTWIDSYEAIEHIKRIGISDTQICHTLIGYSSGFMSTICNEPILAKELTCVGKGDSVCTWMTRTQKEWENGGMNEELKFYHETPIMKELEYTYEQLLEQQRF
;
A
#
# COMPACT_ATOMS: atom_id res chain seq x y z
N MET A 1 -25.95 -30.64 -29.54
CA MET A 1 -24.59 -31.05 -29.16
C MET A 1 -24.54 -31.23 -27.65
N LYS A 2 -24.11 -32.40 -27.15
CA LYS A 2 -24.01 -32.66 -25.70
C LYS A 2 -22.54 -32.88 -25.33
N ILE A 3 -22.03 -32.04 -24.44
CA ILE A 3 -20.69 -32.17 -23.86
C ILE A 3 -20.86 -32.64 -22.41
N LYS A 4 -20.10 -33.66 -22.02
CA LYS A 4 -19.95 -34.10 -20.63
C LYS A 4 -18.46 -34.10 -20.30
N ILE A 5 -18.08 -33.41 -19.23
CA ILE A 5 -16.69 -33.25 -18.77
C ILE A 5 -16.65 -33.74 -17.31
N TYR A 6 -15.61 -34.51 -17.00
CA TYR A 6 -15.30 -34.98 -15.64
C TYR A 6 -13.78 -34.84 -15.45
N ASP A 7 -13.36 -33.78 -14.76
CA ASP A 7 -11.94 -33.49 -14.53
C ASP A 7 -11.60 -33.51 -13.03
N GLN A 8 -10.44 -34.07 -12.72
CA GLN A 8 -9.78 -33.97 -11.42
C GLN A 8 -8.29 -33.76 -11.67
N ASN A 9 -7.71 -32.66 -11.17
CA ASN A 9 -6.31 -32.31 -11.37
C ASN A 9 -5.78 -31.53 -10.16
N PHE A 10 -4.51 -31.75 -9.79
CA PHE A 10 -3.83 -31.09 -8.70
C PHE A 10 -2.47 -30.56 -9.16
N ASN A 11 -2.18 -29.30 -8.83
CA ASN A 11 -0.84 -28.76 -9.00
C ASN A 11 0.02 -29.13 -7.78
N HIS A 12 0.79 -30.21 -7.91
CA HIS A 12 1.66 -30.72 -6.85
C HIS A 12 2.86 -29.80 -6.54
N ASP A 13 3.19 -28.87 -7.45
CA ASP A 13 4.29 -27.93 -7.29
C ASP A 13 3.83 -26.62 -6.62
N SER A 14 2.53 -26.44 -6.39
CA SER A 14 2.01 -25.28 -5.67
C SER A 14 2.16 -25.48 -4.17
N GLU A 15 2.89 -24.56 -3.52
CA GLU A 15 2.91 -24.51 -2.06
C GLU A 15 1.48 -24.35 -1.49
N VAL A 16 1.25 -24.82 -0.26
CA VAL A 16 -0.07 -24.69 0.38
C VAL A 16 -0.23 -23.31 1.02
N SER A 17 0.84 -22.78 1.62
CA SER A 17 0.93 -21.44 2.20
C SER A 17 1.48 -20.44 1.17
N ASP A 18 1.19 -19.15 1.36
CA ASP A 18 1.82 -18.02 0.65
C ASP A 18 1.78 -18.09 -0.89
N ARG A 19 0.79 -18.82 -1.42
CA ARG A 19 0.55 -18.93 -2.86
C ARG A 19 0.32 -17.56 -3.47
N LYS A 20 1.12 -17.25 -4.48
CA LYS A 20 0.91 -16.06 -5.32
C LYS A 20 -0.33 -16.27 -6.19
N MET A 21 -1.28 -15.35 -6.07
CA MET A 21 -2.46 -15.29 -6.93
C MET A 21 -2.30 -14.17 -7.94
N ILE A 22 -2.47 -14.49 -9.23
CA ILE A 22 -2.47 -13.48 -10.28
C ILE A 22 -3.88 -12.93 -10.40
N THR A 23 -4.02 -11.61 -10.24
CA THR A 23 -5.28 -10.89 -10.43
C THR A 23 -5.08 -9.75 -11.42
N SER A 24 -6.15 -9.38 -12.13
CA SER A 24 -6.10 -8.22 -13.02
C SER A 24 -6.18 -6.91 -12.24
N SER A 25 -5.53 -5.86 -12.73
CA SER A 25 -5.71 -4.50 -12.20
C SER A 25 -7.20 -4.09 -12.18
N ALA A 26 -7.95 -4.52 -13.19
CA ALA A 26 -9.39 -4.31 -13.28
C ALA A 26 -10.17 -4.90 -12.08
N ALA A 27 -9.78 -6.07 -11.57
CA ALA A 27 -10.41 -6.67 -10.40
C ALA A 27 -10.16 -5.83 -9.13
N LEU A 28 -8.94 -5.34 -8.93
CA LEU A 28 -8.63 -4.43 -7.82
C LEU A 28 -9.32 -3.06 -7.98
N GLY A 29 -9.47 -2.58 -9.21
CA GLY A 29 -10.30 -1.41 -9.52
C GLY A 29 -11.77 -1.60 -9.16
N ILE A 30 -12.35 -2.78 -9.44
CA ILE A 30 -13.72 -3.14 -9.01
C ILE A 30 -13.80 -3.14 -7.49
N LEU A 31 -12.86 -3.80 -6.81
CA LEU A 31 -12.82 -3.84 -5.35
C LEU A 31 -12.79 -2.43 -4.76
N ARG A 32 -11.89 -1.57 -5.25
CA ARG A 32 -11.82 -0.17 -4.81
C ARG A 32 -13.14 0.57 -5.01
N HIS A 33 -13.75 0.45 -6.18
CA HIS A 33 -15.02 1.12 -6.48
C HIS A 33 -16.14 0.62 -5.55
N GLN A 34 -16.25 -0.70 -5.35
CA GLN A 34 -17.25 -1.28 -4.45
C GLN A 34 -17.03 -0.82 -3.00
N LEU A 35 -15.79 -0.81 -2.50
CA LEU A 35 -15.49 -0.29 -1.18
C LEU A 35 -15.84 1.20 -1.07
N ALA A 36 -15.48 2.02 -2.05
CA ALA A 36 -15.79 3.45 -2.06
C ALA A 36 -17.30 3.71 -1.99
N GLN A 37 -18.10 2.94 -2.73
CA GLN A 37 -19.57 3.05 -2.73
C GLN A 37 -20.21 2.66 -1.39
N ASN A 38 -19.58 1.76 -0.62
CA ASN A 38 -20.16 1.24 0.62
C ASN A 38 -19.69 1.97 1.88
N ILE A 39 -18.42 2.41 1.95
CA ILE A 39 -17.85 3.02 3.16
C ILE A 39 -17.25 4.42 2.94
N GLY A 40 -17.36 4.98 1.73
CA GLY A 40 -16.89 6.32 1.40
C GLY A 40 -15.39 6.38 1.04
N THR A 41 -15.01 7.41 0.30
CA THR A 41 -13.66 7.59 -0.24
C THR A 41 -12.60 7.85 0.82
N GLU A 42 -12.95 8.52 1.91
CA GLU A 42 -12.05 8.82 3.02
C GLU A 42 -11.68 7.54 3.78
N ARG A 43 -12.66 6.73 4.17
CA ARG A 43 -12.40 5.48 4.93
C ARG A 43 -11.65 4.42 4.13
N ILE A 44 -11.88 4.34 2.81
CA ILE A 44 -11.10 3.39 2.00
C ILE A 44 -9.62 3.76 1.94
N LYS A 45 -9.23 5.01 2.25
CA LYS A 45 -7.83 5.43 2.23
C LYS A 45 -7.03 4.68 3.29
N GLY A 46 -7.42 4.75 4.55
CA GLY A 46 -6.77 4.02 5.63
C GLY A 46 -6.78 2.51 5.38
N PHE A 47 -7.92 1.97 4.95
CA PHE A 47 -8.03 0.55 4.59
C PHE A 47 -7.03 0.10 3.51
N LEU A 48 -6.93 0.85 2.41
CA LEU A 48 -6.05 0.50 1.29
C LEU A 48 -4.56 0.73 1.63
N ILE A 49 -4.24 1.72 2.48
CA ILE A 49 -2.89 1.92 3.01
C ILE A 49 -2.48 0.72 3.87
N LEU A 50 -3.32 0.29 4.80
CA LEU A 50 -3.04 -0.87 5.66
C LEU A 50 -2.97 -2.18 4.86
N PHE A 51 -3.87 -2.35 3.89
CA PHE A 51 -3.81 -3.48 2.97
C PHE A 51 -2.48 -3.50 2.20
N GLY A 52 -2.07 -2.34 1.65
CA GLY A 52 -0.78 -2.19 1.00
C GLY A 52 0.38 -2.50 1.95
N TRP A 53 0.34 -1.99 3.18
CA TRP A 53 1.36 -2.23 4.21
C TRP A 53 1.60 -3.72 4.41
N GLU A 54 0.54 -4.50 4.65
CA GLU A 54 0.65 -5.94 4.87
C GLU A 54 1.20 -6.67 3.63
N MET A 55 0.82 -6.25 2.42
CA MET A 55 1.42 -6.77 1.19
C MET A 55 2.93 -6.50 1.12
N GLY A 56 3.35 -5.28 1.47
CA GLY A 56 4.76 -4.88 1.50
C GLY A 56 5.56 -5.64 2.55
N VAL A 57 5.01 -5.81 3.76
CA VAL A 57 5.60 -6.62 4.83
C VAL A 57 5.81 -8.06 4.37
N ASN A 58 4.81 -8.65 3.72
CA ASN A 58 4.90 -10.03 3.26
C ASN A 58 6.02 -10.22 2.22
N ASP A 59 6.10 -9.31 1.24
CA ASP A 59 7.13 -9.39 0.20
C ASP A 59 8.53 -9.04 0.73
N ALA A 60 8.64 -8.17 1.74
CA ALA A 60 9.89 -7.91 2.43
C ALA A 60 10.38 -9.13 3.21
N LYS A 61 9.48 -9.85 3.91
CA LYS A 61 9.83 -11.10 4.61
C LYS A 61 10.37 -12.15 3.64
N GLU A 62 9.77 -12.25 2.45
CA GLU A 62 10.28 -13.15 1.41
C GLU A 62 11.65 -12.70 0.89
N ALA A 63 11.83 -11.40 0.63
CA ALA A 63 13.10 -10.86 0.16
C ALA A 63 14.23 -11.06 1.19
N LEU A 64 13.94 -10.93 2.48
CA LEU A 64 14.90 -11.13 3.57
C LEU A 64 15.43 -12.57 3.66
N LYS A 65 14.68 -13.58 3.19
CA LYS A 65 15.15 -14.97 3.13
C LYS A 65 16.36 -15.17 2.20
N LYS A 66 16.62 -14.21 1.30
CA LYS A 66 17.77 -14.26 0.38
C LYS A 66 19.10 -13.92 1.06
N GLU A 67 19.09 -13.42 2.30
CA GLU A 67 20.30 -13.06 3.07
C GLU A 67 21.26 -12.10 2.33
N ILE A 68 20.70 -11.16 1.57
CA ILE A 68 21.44 -10.13 0.82
C ILE A 68 21.53 -8.81 1.60
N SER A 69 22.42 -7.92 1.17
CA SER A 69 22.63 -6.63 1.84
C SER A 69 21.38 -5.73 1.81
N LEU A 70 21.22 -4.88 2.83
CA LEU A 70 20.16 -3.87 2.88
C LEU A 70 20.14 -2.97 1.64
N GLU A 71 21.32 -2.55 1.17
CA GLU A 71 21.44 -1.77 -0.07
C GLU A 71 20.81 -2.50 -1.28
N THR A 72 21.02 -3.81 -1.38
CA THR A 72 20.45 -4.62 -2.46
C THR A 72 18.94 -4.74 -2.31
N LEU A 73 18.43 -4.97 -1.09
CA LEU A 73 16.99 -5.02 -0.81
C LEU A 73 16.28 -3.71 -1.16
N ILE A 74 16.89 -2.57 -0.82
CA ILE A 74 16.38 -1.23 -1.14
C ILE A 74 16.31 -1.03 -2.66
N LYS A 75 17.30 -1.51 -3.41
CA LYS A 75 17.30 -1.47 -4.89
C LYS A 75 16.26 -2.42 -5.50
N GLU A 76 16.03 -3.58 -4.90
CA GLU A 76 15.07 -4.56 -5.39
C GLU A 76 13.61 -4.15 -5.16
N GLY A 77 13.30 -3.43 -4.06
CA GLY A 77 11.93 -3.05 -3.69
C GLY A 77 11.08 -2.48 -4.83
N PRO A 78 11.52 -1.44 -5.57
CA PRO A 78 10.81 -0.92 -6.72
C PRO A 78 10.64 -1.92 -7.87
N THR A 79 11.62 -2.82 -8.06
CA THR A 79 11.56 -3.90 -9.06
C THR A 79 10.47 -4.90 -8.70
N ILE A 80 10.36 -5.28 -7.41
CA ILE A 80 9.30 -6.17 -6.92
C ILE A 80 7.92 -5.52 -7.11
N HIS A 81 7.80 -4.22 -6.78
CA HIS A 81 6.60 -3.42 -7.04
C HIS A 81 6.14 -3.52 -8.51
N MET A 82 7.08 -3.41 -9.45
CA MET A 82 6.83 -3.51 -10.89
C MET A 82 6.49 -4.95 -11.31
N MET A 83 7.21 -5.95 -10.82
CA MET A 83 6.97 -7.37 -11.12
C MET A 83 5.60 -7.86 -10.62
N ASN A 84 5.13 -7.32 -9.49
CA ASN A 84 3.78 -7.57 -8.98
C ASN A 84 2.68 -6.86 -9.80
N GLY A 85 3.05 -6.04 -10.79
CA GLY A 85 2.11 -5.32 -11.65
C GLY A 85 1.49 -4.10 -10.99
N HIS A 86 2.03 -3.59 -9.88
CA HIS A 86 1.53 -2.37 -9.24
C HIS A 86 1.80 -1.12 -10.11
N ILE A 87 2.92 -1.13 -10.82
CA ILE A 87 3.41 -0.04 -11.67
C ILE A 87 4.04 -0.65 -12.93
N ARG A 88 4.02 0.08 -14.05
CA ARG A 88 4.71 -0.37 -15.28
C ARG A 88 6.19 0.01 -15.30
N GLY A 89 6.57 1.03 -14.55
CA GLY A 89 7.96 1.48 -14.43
C GLY A 89 8.15 2.44 -13.28
N PHE A 90 9.39 2.80 -13.00
CA PHE A 90 9.73 3.70 -11.90
C PHE A 90 11.02 4.48 -12.16
N THR A 91 11.15 5.60 -11.45
CA THR A 91 12.45 6.18 -11.10
C THR A 91 12.64 6.02 -9.60
N HIS A 92 13.90 5.87 -9.15
CA HIS A 92 14.22 5.70 -7.75
C HIS A 92 15.55 6.37 -7.43
N GLU A 93 15.50 7.37 -6.55
CA GLU A 93 16.66 8.00 -5.93
C GLU A 93 16.60 7.71 -4.44
N PHE A 94 17.72 7.29 -3.87
CA PHE A 94 17.81 6.91 -2.47
C PHE A 94 19.08 7.46 -1.84
N ASN A 95 18.96 8.04 -0.65
CA ASN A 95 20.06 8.46 0.20
C ASN A 95 19.72 8.19 1.66
N ALA A 96 20.66 7.62 2.41
CA ALA A 96 20.52 7.41 3.85
C ALA A 96 21.89 7.51 4.53
N GLU A 97 21.89 8.03 5.74
CA GLU A 97 23.05 8.08 6.62
C GLU A 97 22.79 7.19 7.83
N PHE A 98 23.79 6.42 8.22
CA PHE A 98 23.76 5.51 9.36
C PHE A 98 24.88 5.86 10.34
N ASP A 99 24.64 5.67 11.63
CA ASP A 99 25.70 5.74 12.64
C ASP A 99 26.54 4.44 12.69
N ASP A 100 27.57 4.41 13.54
CA ASP A 100 28.46 3.25 13.71
C ASP A 100 27.72 1.99 14.25
N GLU A 101 26.53 2.17 14.82
CA GLU A 101 25.66 1.10 15.33
C GLU A 101 24.61 0.65 14.29
N ASN A 102 24.65 1.20 13.07
CA ASN A 102 23.68 1.02 11.98
C ASN A 102 22.27 1.58 12.27
N ASN A 103 22.12 2.53 13.20
CA ASN A 103 20.88 3.27 13.34
C ASN A 103 20.75 4.31 12.24
N ILE A 104 19.53 4.51 11.74
CA ILE A 104 19.23 5.48 10.70
C ILE A 104 19.31 6.90 11.28
N ILE A 105 20.19 7.74 10.71
CA ILE A 105 20.30 9.18 11.01
C ILE A 105 19.38 9.97 10.08
N THR A 106 19.49 9.74 8.76
CA THR A 106 18.65 10.35 7.74
C THR A 106 18.18 9.30 6.75
N PHE A 107 16.98 9.46 6.22
CA PHE A 107 16.42 8.52 5.26
C PHE A 107 15.58 9.24 4.22
N LEU A 108 16.02 9.22 2.97
CA LEU A 108 15.30 9.83 1.87
C LEU A 108 15.29 8.91 0.65
N GLY A 109 14.16 8.25 0.44
CA GLY A 109 13.81 7.71 -0.88
C GLY A 109 12.86 8.66 -1.59
N LYS A 110 12.98 8.78 -2.91
CA LYS A 110 12.01 9.49 -3.74
C LYS A 110 12.02 8.95 -5.16
N GLY A 111 10.96 9.22 -5.90
CA GLY A 111 10.91 8.81 -7.27
C GLY A 111 9.54 9.00 -7.90
N THR A 112 9.34 8.26 -8.98
CA THR A 112 8.08 8.27 -9.74
C THR A 112 7.54 6.86 -9.91
N TRP A 113 6.22 6.77 -9.94
CA TRP A 113 5.50 5.58 -10.39
C TRP A 113 4.94 5.86 -11.78
N ILE A 114 5.34 5.04 -12.75
CA ILE A 114 4.89 5.13 -14.14
C ILE A 114 3.76 4.14 -14.33
N ASP A 115 2.60 4.65 -14.76
CA ASP A 115 1.37 3.88 -15.00
C ASP A 115 0.96 3.03 -13.78
N SER A 116 0.76 3.71 -12.64
CA SER A 116 0.14 3.10 -11.46
C SER A 116 -1.20 2.47 -11.83
N TYR A 117 -1.37 1.18 -11.52
CA TYR A 117 -2.65 0.51 -11.74
C TYR A 117 -3.77 1.20 -10.96
N GLU A 118 -3.45 1.69 -9.76
CA GLU A 118 -4.38 2.28 -8.83
C GLU A 118 -4.89 3.62 -9.37
N ALA A 119 -4.00 4.43 -9.96
CA ALA A 119 -4.39 5.67 -10.63
C ALA A 119 -5.26 5.43 -11.86
N ILE A 120 -4.83 4.52 -12.73
CA ILE A 120 -5.55 4.23 -13.98
C ILE A 120 -6.95 3.68 -13.67
N GLU A 121 -7.07 2.72 -12.76
CA GLU A 121 -8.35 2.13 -12.42
C GLU A 121 -9.23 3.06 -11.58
N HIS A 122 -8.66 3.96 -10.78
CA HIS A 122 -9.42 5.00 -10.09
C HIS A 122 -10.09 5.94 -11.10
N ILE A 123 -9.33 6.50 -12.05
CA ILE A 123 -9.85 7.41 -13.07
C ILE A 123 -10.95 6.74 -13.88
N LYS A 124 -10.71 5.50 -14.32
CA LYS A 124 -11.65 4.73 -15.13
C LYS A 124 -13.00 4.47 -14.47
N ARG A 125 -13.07 4.40 -13.13
CA ARG A 125 -14.25 3.93 -12.40
C ARG A 125 -14.90 4.96 -11.49
N ILE A 126 -14.12 5.90 -11.00
CA ILE A 126 -14.54 6.92 -10.04
C ILE A 126 -14.40 8.31 -10.66
N GLY A 127 -13.37 8.52 -11.48
CA GLY A 127 -13.07 9.80 -12.12
C GLY A 127 -11.80 10.43 -11.56
N ILE A 128 -11.56 11.69 -11.90
CA ILE A 128 -10.45 12.46 -11.32
C ILE A 128 -10.78 12.77 -9.85
N SER A 129 -9.79 12.59 -8.97
CA SER A 129 -9.90 12.87 -7.54
C SER A 129 -9.36 14.25 -7.19
N ASP A 130 -9.78 14.80 -6.05
CA ASP A 130 -9.19 16.02 -5.47
C ASP A 130 -7.88 15.75 -4.71
N THR A 131 -7.60 14.47 -4.41
CA THR A 131 -6.44 14.04 -3.61
C THR A 131 -5.66 12.93 -4.31
N GLN A 132 -4.45 12.67 -3.81
CA GLN A 132 -3.61 11.55 -4.25
C GLN A 132 -4.29 10.22 -3.91
N ILE A 133 -4.27 9.26 -4.83
CA ILE A 133 -5.10 8.04 -4.74
C ILE A 133 -4.32 6.72 -4.66
N CYS A 134 -2.99 6.72 -4.78
CA CYS A 134 -2.19 5.50 -4.84
C CYS A 134 -1.94 4.96 -3.43
N HIS A 135 -3.04 4.72 -2.70
CA HIS A 135 -3.09 4.34 -1.30
C HIS A 135 -2.43 2.99 -1.04
N THR A 136 -2.73 1.99 -1.86
CA THR A 136 -2.09 0.67 -1.75
C THR A 136 -0.61 0.75 -2.06
N LEU A 137 -0.19 1.58 -3.03
CA LEU A 137 1.23 1.72 -3.36
C LEU A 137 2.04 2.39 -2.25
N ILE A 138 1.55 3.49 -1.64
CA ILE A 138 2.24 4.10 -0.49
C ILE A 138 2.26 3.16 0.72
N GLY A 139 1.17 2.42 0.95
CA GLY A 139 1.11 1.40 2.00
C GLY A 139 2.17 0.33 1.79
N TYR A 140 2.23 -0.24 0.59
CA TYR A 140 3.21 -1.25 0.22
C TYR A 140 4.64 -0.74 0.41
N SER A 141 4.96 0.43 -0.14
CA SER A 141 6.29 1.02 0.00
C SER A 141 6.66 1.20 1.47
N SER A 142 5.73 1.66 2.31
CA SER A 142 5.96 1.86 3.74
C SER A 142 6.20 0.53 4.48
N GLY A 143 5.34 -0.47 4.26
CA GLY A 143 5.44 -1.78 4.91
C GLY A 143 6.70 -2.55 4.49
N PHE A 144 7.05 -2.50 3.20
CA PHE A 144 8.26 -3.13 2.68
C PHE A 144 9.51 -2.50 3.29
N MET A 145 9.65 -1.18 3.20
CA MET A 145 10.82 -0.45 3.69
C MET A 145 10.96 -0.57 5.21
N SER A 146 9.86 -0.45 5.95
CA SER A 146 9.89 -0.59 7.41
C SER A 146 10.36 -1.97 7.85
N THR A 147 9.98 -3.02 7.10
CA THR A 147 10.36 -4.40 7.42
C THR A 147 11.83 -4.65 7.14
N ILE A 148 12.37 -4.22 5.99
CA ILE A 148 13.78 -4.46 5.66
C ILE A 148 14.74 -3.61 6.50
N CYS A 149 14.32 -2.41 6.91
CA CYS A 149 15.14 -1.50 7.72
C CYS A 149 14.93 -1.69 9.23
N ASN A 150 13.93 -2.45 9.65
CA ASN A 150 13.56 -2.64 11.06
C ASN A 150 13.34 -1.31 11.82
N GLU A 151 12.81 -0.29 11.14
CA GLU A 151 12.49 1.05 11.66
C GLU A 151 11.23 1.56 10.94
N PRO A 152 10.32 2.31 11.58
CA PRO A 152 9.15 2.88 10.90
C PRO A 152 9.54 3.87 9.78
N ILE A 153 9.32 3.45 8.53
CA ILE A 153 9.55 4.25 7.32
C ILE A 153 8.25 4.40 6.56
N LEU A 154 7.87 5.65 6.28
CA LEU A 154 6.59 5.99 5.68
C LEU A 154 6.76 6.67 4.34
N ALA A 155 5.99 6.19 3.36
CA ALA A 155 5.87 6.78 2.04
C ALA A 155 4.70 7.78 1.99
N LYS A 156 4.93 8.89 1.29
CA LYS A 156 3.92 9.89 0.96
C LYS A 156 3.89 10.10 -0.55
N GLU A 157 2.70 10.05 -1.14
CA GLU A 157 2.46 10.45 -2.53
C GLU A 157 2.34 11.97 -2.59
N LEU A 158 3.11 12.60 -3.47
CA LEU A 158 3.20 14.06 -3.59
C LEU A 158 2.36 14.58 -4.77
N THR A 159 2.46 13.93 -5.91
CA THR A 159 1.65 14.19 -7.11
C THR A 159 1.06 12.88 -7.61
N CYS A 160 -0.08 12.94 -8.28
CA CYS A 160 -0.82 11.76 -8.67
C CYS A 160 -1.58 11.92 -9.99
N VAL A 161 -1.40 10.98 -10.92
CA VAL A 161 -2.17 10.92 -12.16
C VAL A 161 -3.68 10.83 -11.88
N GLY A 162 -4.09 10.11 -10.83
CA GLY A 162 -5.48 10.03 -10.42
C GLY A 162 -6.09 11.35 -9.93
N LYS A 163 -5.25 12.32 -9.55
CA LYS A 163 -5.62 13.70 -9.22
C LYS A 163 -5.58 14.65 -10.44
N GLY A 164 -5.05 14.17 -11.57
CA GLY A 164 -4.86 14.95 -12.79
C GLY A 164 -3.44 15.48 -12.99
N ASP A 165 -2.47 15.10 -12.15
CA ASP A 165 -1.06 15.42 -12.39
C ASP A 165 -0.48 14.59 -13.55
N SER A 166 0.65 15.03 -14.11
CA SER A 166 1.27 14.34 -15.26
C SER A 166 1.91 12.98 -14.93
N VAL A 167 2.32 12.78 -13.67
CA VAL A 167 2.99 11.57 -13.18
C VAL A 167 2.72 11.41 -11.68
N CYS A 168 2.76 10.18 -11.18
CA CYS A 168 2.74 9.92 -9.74
C CYS A 168 4.16 10.09 -9.19
N THR A 169 4.35 10.97 -8.20
CA THR A 169 5.62 11.11 -7.47
C THR A 169 5.46 10.79 -6.00
N TRP A 170 6.51 10.25 -5.40
CA TRP A 170 6.49 9.79 -4.01
C TRP A 170 7.81 10.10 -3.30
N MET A 171 7.74 10.09 -1.97
CA MET A 171 8.88 10.27 -1.08
C MET A 171 8.73 9.37 0.15
N THR A 172 9.83 8.81 0.65
CA THR A 172 9.91 8.05 1.88
C THR A 172 10.88 8.70 2.86
N ARG A 173 10.52 8.71 4.14
CA ARG A 173 11.36 9.11 5.28
C ARG A 173 11.03 8.26 6.49
N THR A 174 11.87 8.32 7.52
CA THR A 174 11.48 7.76 8.83
C THR A 174 10.26 8.48 9.38
N GLN A 175 9.49 7.80 10.24
CA GLN A 175 8.36 8.42 10.93
C GLN A 175 8.80 9.66 11.74
N LYS A 176 9.96 9.59 12.41
CA LYS A 176 10.52 10.69 13.20
C LYS A 176 10.80 11.94 12.35
N GLU A 177 11.33 11.77 11.14
CA GLU A 177 11.53 12.87 10.19
C GLU A 177 10.19 13.48 9.72
N TRP A 178 9.16 12.65 9.56
CA TRP A 178 7.83 13.09 9.13
C TRP A 178 7.03 13.85 10.18
N GLU A 179 7.16 13.48 11.46
CA GLU A 179 6.54 14.19 12.59
C GLU A 179 6.96 15.67 12.65
N ASN A 180 8.18 15.97 12.15
CA ASN A 180 8.70 17.33 12.02
C ASN A 180 8.50 17.93 10.61
N GLY A 181 8.03 17.13 9.64
CA GLY A 181 8.12 17.41 8.20
C GLY A 181 6.80 17.49 7.43
N GLY A 182 5.64 17.44 8.09
CA GLY A 182 4.34 17.74 7.47
C GLY A 182 3.57 16.52 6.91
N MET A 183 3.59 15.38 7.61
CA MET A 183 2.74 14.20 7.33
C MET A 183 1.69 13.91 8.42
N ASN A 184 1.44 14.88 9.31
CA ASN A 184 0.62 14.66 10.52
C ASN A 184 -0.83 14.22 10.24
N GLU A 185 -1.39 14.59 9.10
CA GLU A 185 -2.74 14.14 8.71
C GLU A 185 -2.71 12.68 8.23
N GLU A 186 -1.72 12.30 7.45
CA GLU A 186 -1.62 10.94 6.93
C GLU A 186 -1.17 9.91 7.98
N LEU A 187 -0.45 10.34 9.03
CA LEU A 187 -0.10 9.48 10.16
C LEU A 187 -1.33 8.87 10.86
N LYS A 188 -2.48 9.54 10.80
CA LYS A 188 -3.74 9.06 11.41
C LYS A 188 -4.20 7.74 10.78
N PHE A 189 -3.96 7.53 9.48
CA PHE A 189 -4.38 6.33 8.76
C PHE A 189 -3.69 5.05 9.26
N TYR A 190 -2.51 5.16 9.88
CA TYR A 190 -1.79 4.02 10.48
C TYR A 190 -2.29 3.67 11.89
N HIS A 191 -3.16 4.51 12.46
CA HIS A 191 -3.70 4.37 13.82
C HIS A 191 -5.24 4.43 13.85
N GLU A 192 -5.90 4.27 12.70
CA GLU A 192 -7.36 4.41 12.61
C GLU A 192 -8.12 3.38 13.45
N THR A 193 -9.20 3.84 14.07
CA THR A 193 -10.11 2.97 14.81
C THR A 193 -10.97 2.19 13.82
N PRO A 194 -11.13 0.85 13.98
CA PRO A 194 -12.01 0.08 13.12
C PRO A 194 -13.43 0.63 13.08
N ILE A 195 -14.04 0.74 11.88
CA ILE A 195 -15.42 1.26 11.70
C ILE A 195 -16.44 0.56 12.61
N MET A 196 -16.24 -0.73 12.87
CA MET A 196 -17.11 -1.51 13.75
C MET A 196 -17.11 -0.97 15.18
N LYS A 197 -15.95 -0.57 15.71
CA LYS A 197 -15.86 0.05 17.04
C LYS A 197 -16.52 1.43 17.09
N GLU A 198 -16.39 2.21 16.02
CA GLU A 198 -17.06 3.52 15.95
C GLU A 198 -18.58 3.37 15.90
N LEU A 199 -19.08 2.38 15.15
CA LEU A 199 -20.50 2.06 15.10
C LEU A 199 -21.02 1.55 16.44
N GLU A 200 -20.29 0.67 17.11
CA GLU A 200 -20.60 0.19 18.46
C GLU A 200 -20.69 1.36 19.44
N TYR A 201 -19.67 2.22 19.46
CA TYR A 201 -19.64 3.40 20.32
C TYR A 201 -20.83 4.33 20.05
N THR A 202 -21.12 4.61 18.77
CA THR A 202 -22.25 5.45 18.38
C THR A 202 -23.59 4.84 18.81
N TYR A 203 -23.73 3.52 18.66
CA TYR A 203 -24.92 2.79 19.08
C TYR A 203 -25.11 2.84 20.60
N GLU A 204 -24.04 2.66 21.37
CA GLU A 204 -24.07 2.80 22.84
C GLU A 204 -24.50 4.21 23.25
N GLN A 205 -23.96 5.25 22.64
CA GLN A 205 -24.37 6.64 22.92
C GLN A 205 -25.86 6.90 22.63
N LEU A 206 -26.39 6.35 21.53
CA LEU A 206 -27.80 6.48 21.20
C LEU A 206 -28.70 5.78 22.22
N LEU A 207 -28.30 4.60 22.71
CA LEU A 207 -29.02 3.89 23.77
C LEU A 207 -29.02 4.67 25.09
N GLU A 208 -27.93 5.35 25.43
CA GLU A 208 -27.85 6.21 26.61
C GLU A 208 -28.78 7.43 26.48
N GLN A 209 -28.84 8.05 25.30
CA GLN A 209 -29.72 9.21 25.06
C GLN A 209 -31.22 8.84 25.10
N GLN A 210 -31.60 7.63 24.69
CA GLN A 210 -32.99 7.15 24.75
C GLN A 210 -33.45 6.73 26.15
N ARG A 211 -32.53 6.65 27.12
CA ARG A 211 -32.83 6.29 28.52
C ARG A 211 -33.24 7.49 29.38
N PHE A 212 -33.17 8.70 28.84
CA PHE A 212 -33.64 9.95 29.45
C PHE A 212 -34.83 10.51 28.66
#